data_AF-A0A7Y0W5A9-F1
#
_entry.id   AF-A0A7Y0W5A9-F1
#
_cell.length_a   1.000
_cell.length_b   1.000
_cell.length_c   1.000
_cell.angle_alpha   90.00
_cell.angle_beta   90.00
_cell.angle_gamma   90.00
#
_symmetry.space_group_name_H-M   'P 1'
#
loop_
_entity.id
_entity.type
_entity.pdbx_description
1 polymer ?
#
loop_
_entity_poly.entity_id
_entity_poly.type
_entity_poly.pdbx_seq_one_letter_code
_entity_poly.pdbx_strand_id
1 'polypeptide(L)'
;MATRYAKIILTLALAAFATLVAFNNITDYGSNFAFVQHVLSMDTTFPNNAAMYRAITTPWMWHAAYVLIILGEALTAVLLARGALSLWRARHAGGSEFNRAKAGATAGLTLGFVVWFFGFMVVGGEWFLMWQSHQWNGQEAAFKFYMAILGVLIFLNQPDAG
;
A
#
# COMPACT_ATOMS: atom_id res chain seq x y z
N MET A 1 -10.07 26.73 4.36
CA MET A 1 -11.08 25.77 4.89
C MET A 1 -11.34 24.59 3.96
N ALA A 2 -11.83 24.78 2.72
CA ALA A 2 -12.13 23.68 1.80
C ALA A 2 -10.93 22.72 1.57
N THR A 3 -9.73 23.27 1.45
CA THR A 3 -8.46 22.51 1.32
C THR A 3 -8.20 21.55 2.48
N ARG A 4 -8.51 21.95 3.72
CA ARG A 4 -8.35 21.09 4.92
C ARG A 4 -9.32 19.93 4.89
N TYR A 5 -10.58 20.18 4.54
CA TYR A 5 -11.59 19.12 4.38
C TYR A 5 -11.22 18.17 3.24
N ALA A 6 -10.73 18.67 2.10
CA ALA A 6 -10.25 17.82 1.01
C ALA A 6 -9.12 16.89 1.47
N LYS A 7 -8.13 17.40 2.22
CA LYS A 7 -7.04 16.58 2.79
C LYS A 7 -7.58 15.46 3.69
N ILE A 8 -8.57 15.77 4.53
CA ILE A 8 -9.21 14.79 5.43
C ILE A 8 -9.96 13.72 4.61
N ILE A 9 -10.80 14.14 3.67
CA ILE A 9 -11.62 13.22 2.85
C ILE A 9 -10.75 12.28 2.03
N LEU A 10 -9.71 12.80 1.38
CA LEU A 10 -8.79 11.97 0.59
C LEU A 10 -8.00 10.99 1.47
N THR A 11 -7.59 11.42 2.67
CA THR A 11 -6.95 10.52 3.64
C THR A 11 -7.91 9.42 4.10
N LEU A 12 -9.18 9.75 4.37
CA LEU A 12 -10.21 8.76 4.74
C LEU A 12 -10.54 7.80 3.60
N ALA A 13 -10.59 8.28 2.36
CA ALA A 13 -10.82 7.43 1.20
C ALA A 13 -9.71 6.37 1.06
N LEU A 14 -8.44 6.76 1.23
CA LEU A 14 -7.32 5.82 1.24
C LEU A 14 -7.32 4.90 2.47
N ALA A 15 -7.75 5.39 3.64
CA ALA A 15 -7.93 4.54 4.82
C ALA A 15 -9.00 3.45 4.58
N ALA A 16 -10.14 3.83 4.00
CA ALA A 16 -11.23 2.92 3.66
C ALA A 16 -10.77 1.89 2.61
N PHE A 17 -10.07 2.35 1.58
CA PHE A 17 -9.45 1.47 0.58
C PHE A 17 -8.52 0.45 1.23
N ALA A 18 -7.53 0.89 2.01
CA ALA A 18 -6.59 -0.01 2.69
C ALA A 18 -7.29 -0.98 3.66
N THR A 19 -8.36 -0.52 4.34
CA THR A 19 -9.18 -1.37 5.21
C THR A 19 -9.86 -2.49 4.42
N LEU A 20 -10.47 -2.17 3.28
CA LEU A 20 -11.14 -3.16 2.44
C LEU A 20 -10.14 -4.14 1.81
N VAL A 21 -8.97 -3.67 1.38
CA VAL A 21 -7.91 -4.55 0.87
C VAL A 21 -7.47 -5.54 1.95
N ALA A 22 -7.13 -5.06 3.16
CA ALA A 22 -6.76 -5.93 4.26
C ALA A 22 -7.88 -6.91 4.66
N PHE A 23 -9.13 -6.43 4.71
CA PHE A 23 -10.30 -7.25 5.01
C PHE A 23 -10.50 -8.36 3.98
N ASN A 24 -10.41 -8.04 2.68
CA ASN A 24 -10.53 -9.01 1.61
C ASN A 24 -9.40 -10.03 1.66
N ASN A 25 -8.16 -9.61 1.95
CA ASN A 25 -7.03 -10.52 2.08
C ASN A 25 -7.12 -11.45 3.31
N ILE A 26 -7.85 -11.03 4.35
CA ILE A 26 -8.10 -11.89 5.51
C ILE A 26 -9.26 -12.87 5.25
N THR A 27 -10.34 -12.40 4.63
CA THR A 27 -11.58 -13.18 4.47
C THR A 27 -11.59 -14.07 3.23
N ASP A 28 -10.93 -13.65 2.15
CA ASP A 28 -10.64 -14.43 0.94
C ASP A 28 -9.14 -14.70 0.83
N TYR A 29 -8.60 -15.38 1.85
CA TYR A 29 -7.18 -15.65 1.97
C TYR A 29 -6.66 -16.50 0.80
N GLY A 30 -7.40 -17.53 0.37
CA GLY A 30 -6.94 -18.50 -0.61
C GLY A 30 -6.66 -17.89 -1.99
N SER A 31 -7.56 -17.04 -2.48
CA SER A 31 -7.46 -16.45 -3.83
C SER A 31 -6.23 -15.56 -3.97
N ASN A 32 -5.98 -14.71 -2.97
CA ASN A 32 -4.86 -13.77 -2.97
C ASN A 32 -3.54 -14.42 -2.48
N PHE A 33 -3.62 -15.46 -1.64
CA PHE A 33 -2.46 -16.28 -1.32
C PHE A 33 -1.89 -16.97 -2.56
N ALA A 34 -2.74 -17.49 -3.45
CA ALA A 34 -2.30 -18.11 -4.71
C ALA A 34 -1.46 -17.12 -5.54
N PHE A 35 -1.85 -15.84 -5.58
CA PHE A 35 -1.07 -14.80 -6.23
C PHE A 35 0.34 -14.69 -5.63
N VAL A 36 0.46 -14.58 -4.30
CA VAL A 36 1.76 -14.50 -3.63
C VAL A 36 2.59 -15.76 -3.85
N GLN A 37 1.97 -16.94 -3.77
CA GLN A 37 2.61 -18.21 -4.04
C GLN A 37 3.25 -18.22 -5.44
N HIS A 38 2.48 -17.91 -6.49
CA HIS A 38 2.97 -17.96 -7.88
C HIS A 38 4.03 -16.90 -8.19
N VAL A 39 3.94 -15.72 -7.58
CA VAL A 39 4.99 -14.70 -7.68
C VAL A 39 6.28 -15.18 -7.04
N LEU A 40 6.21 -15.70 -5.81
CA LEU A 40 7.41 -16.11 -5.08
C LEU A 40 8.03 -17.41 -5.62
N SER A 41 7.21 -18.34 -6.11
CA SER A 41 7.69 -19.60 -6.72
C SER A 41 8.27 -19.37 -8.11
N MET A 42 7.94 -18.25 -8.77
CA MET A 42 8.35 -17.91 -10.14
C MET A 42 7.94 -18.97 -11.18
N ASP A 43 6.98 -19.84 -10.86
CA ASP A 43 6.59 -21.01 -11.66
C ASP A 43 5.88 -20.67 -12.97
N THR A 44 5.46 -19.41 -13.14
CA THR A 44 4.83 -18.87 -14.35
C THR A 44 5.71 -17.85 -15.07
N THR A 45 6.99 -17.75 -14.73
CA THR A 45 7.96 -16.95 -15.50
C THR A 45 8.37 -17.68 -16.79
N PHE A 46 9.16 -17.02 -17.65
CA PHE A 46 9.55 -17.61 -18.95
C PHE A 46 10.30 -18.95 -18.80
N PRO A 47 10.16 -19.87 -19.76
CA PRO A 47 10.90 -21.13 -19.73
C PRO A 47 12.41 -20.89 -19.77
N ASN A 48 13.18 -21.71 -19.05
CA ASN A 48 14.65 -21.60 -18.93
C ASN A 48 15.14 -20.26 -18.37
N ASN A 49 14.37 -19.62 -17.50
CA ASN A 49 14.75 -18.36 -16.86
C ASN A 49 16.00 -18.54 -15.98
N ALA A 50 17.09 -17.84 -16.31
CA ALA A 50 18.34 -17.90 -15.56
C ALA A 50 18.21 -17.34 -14.12
N ALA A 51 17.16 -16.55 -13.84
CA ALA A 51 16.91 -15.96 -12.53
C ALA A 51 16.17 -16.88 -11.55
N MET A 52 15.90 -18.14 -11.90
CA MET A 52 15.18 -19.09 -11.02
C MET A 52 15.90 -19.37 -9.68
N TYR A 53 17.15 -18.97 -9.52
CA TYR A 53 17.85 -19.01 -8.23
C TYR A 53 17.19 -18.12 -7.15
N ARG A 54 16.32 -17.18 -7.55
CA ARG A 54 15.56 -16.30 -6.65
C ARG A 54 14.27 -16.93 -6.14
N ALA A 55 13.80 -18.00 -6.78
CA ALA A 55 12.52 -18.63 -6.49
C ALA A 55 12.50 -19.17 -5.05
N ILE A 56 11.37 -18.96 -4.38
CA ILE A 56 11.09 -19.51 -3.06
C ILE A 56 10.10 -20.65 -3.25
N THR A 57 10.52 -21.88 -2.98
CA THR A 57 9.68 -23.09 -3.10
C THR A 57 9.25 -23.65 -1.75
N THR A 58 9.48 -22.90 -0.67
CA THR A 58 9.19 -23.32 0.70
C THR A 58 7.83 -22.75 1.16
N PRO A 59 6.79 -23.58 1.37
CA PRO A 59 5.41 -23.09 1.54
C PRO A 59 5.17 -22.12 2.69
N TRP A 60 5.82 -22.32 3.84
CA TRP A 60 5.62 -21.43 4.99
C TRP A 60 6.13 -20.01 4.72
N MET A 61 7.12 -19.83 3.82
CA MET A 61 7.64 -18.52 3.45
C MET A 61 6.63 -17.72 2.62
N TRP A 62 5.81 -18.40 1.81
CA TRP A 62 4.71 -17.76 1.09
C TRP A 62 3.66 -17.20 2.06
N HIS A 63 3.30 -17.98 3.08
CA HIS A 63 2.38 -17.52 4.11
C HIS A 63 2.97 -16.36 4.90
N ALA A 64 4.25 -16.43 5.27
CA ALA A 64 4.93 -15.34 5.98
C ALA A 64 4.93 -14.04 5.17
N ALA A 65 5.26 -14.12 3.87
CA ALA A 65 5.23 -12.96 2.97
C ALA A 65 3.80 -12.40 2.82
N TYR A 66 2.80 -13.26 2.66
CA TYR A 66 1.43 -12.80 2.51
C TYR A 66 0.87 -12.17 3.79
N VAL A 67 1.17 -12.74 4.96
CA VAL A 67 0.84 -12.13 6.26
C VAL A 67 1.52 -10.77 6.42
N LEU A 68 2.78 -10.63 5.99
CA LEU A 68 3.47 -9.34 6.04
C LEU A 68 2.78 -8.28 5.18
N ILE A 69 2.29 -8.64 3.99
CA ILE A 69 1.49 -7.75 3.13
C ILE A 69 0.22 -7.31 3.86
N ILE A 70 -0.57 -8.26 4.39
CA ILE A 70 -1.80 -7.98 5.13
C ILE A 70 -1.54 -7.06 6.33
N LEU A 71 -0.47 -7.31 7.09
CA LEU A 71 -0.07 -6.46 8.21
C LEU A 71 0.27 -5.04 7.75
N GLY A 72 0.98 -4.90 6.63
CA GLY A 72 1.28 -3.59 6.04
C GLY A 72 0.03 -2.83 5.61
N GLU A 73 -0.93 -3.50 4.99
CA GLU A 73 -2.22 -2.93 4.58
C GLU A 73 -3.05 -2.49 5.79
N ALA A 74 -3.17 -3.36 6.79
CA ALA A 74 -3.91 -3.07 8.03
C ALA A 74 -3.28 -1.91 8.82
N LEU A 75 -1.95 -1.90 8.96
CA LEU A 75 -1.24 -0.80 9.62
C LEU A 75 -1.40 0.51 8.84
N THR A 76 -1.36 0.45 7.50
CA THR A 76 -1.63 1.63 6.65
C THR A 76 -3.04 2.17 6.92
N ALA A 77 -4.05 1.31 6.93
CA ALA A 77 -5.43 1.69 7.23
C ALA A 77 -5.57 2.39 8.60
N VAL A 78 -4.98 1.80 9.64
CA VAL A 78 -5.01 2.35 11.01
C VAL A 78 -4.31 3.71 11.08
N LEU A 79 -3.12 3.84 10.49
CA LEU A 79 -2.36 5.09 10.50
C LEU A 79 -3.09 6.20 9.74
N LEU A 80 -3.67 5.89 8.58
CA LEU A 80 -4.45 6.86 7.80
C LEU A 80 -5.72 7.28 8.54
N ALA A 81 -6.45 6.34 9.16
CA ALA A 81 -7.64 6.67 9.95
C ALA A 81 -7.30 7.56 11.17
N ARG A 82 -6.22 7.22 11.90
CA ARG A 82 -5.74 8.06 13.02
C ARG A 82 -5.25 9.42 12.54
N GLY A 83 -4.57 9.48 11.40
CA GLY A 83 -4.13 10.72 10.76
C GLY A 83 -5.30 11.61 10.36
N ALA A 84 -6.32 11.04 9.72
CA ALA A 84 -7.55 11.76 9.38
C ALA A 84 -8.29 12.30 10.61
N LEU A 85 -8.36 11.52 11.70
CA LEU A 85 -8.94 11.98 12.96
C LEU A 85 -8.16 13.16 13.57
N SER A 86 -6.82 13.11 13.52
CA SER A 86 -5.94 14.22 13.94
C SER A 86 -6.23 15.48 13.11
N LEU A 87 -6.29 15.36 11.79
CA LEU A 87 -6.61 16.47 10.89
C LEU A 87 -8.01 17.03 11.14
N TRP A 88 -9.01 16.18 11.41
CA TRP A 88 -10.37 16.60 11.73
C TRP A 88 -10.45 17.39 13.03
N ARG A 89 -9.70 16.99 14.06
CA ARG A 89 -9.61 17.72 15.33
C ARG A 89 -8.95 19.09 15.13
N ALA A 90 -7.90 19.17 14.33
CA ALA A 90 -7.17 20.41 14.04
C ALA A 90 -7.80 21.29 12.93
N ARG A 91 -8.96 20.92 12.37
CA ARG A 91 -9.49 21.57 11.15
C ARG A 91 -9.76 23.07 11.29
N HIS A 92 -10.05 23.54 12.50
CA HIS A 92 -10.26 24.97 12.82
C HIS A 92 -9.08 25.59 13.58
N ALA A 93 -7.98 24.87 13.76
CA ALA A 93 -6.78 25.37 14.44
C ALA A 93 -5.95 26.30 13.54
N GLY A 94 -4.92 26.95 14.09
CA GLY A 94 -3.96 27.71 13.28
C GLY A 94 -3.13 26.81 12.35
N GLY A 95 -2.60 27.37 11.28
CA GLY A 95 -1.91 26.62 10.21
C GLY A 95 -0.72 25.81 10.70
N SER A 96 0.06 26.34 11.65
CA SER A 96 1.16 25.61 12.30
C SER A 96 0.68 24.32 12.99
N GLU A 97 -0.44 24.40 13.73
CA GLU A 97 -1.02 23.25 14.41
C GLU A 97 -1.58 22.23 13.41
N PHE A 98 -2.27 22.71 12.37
CA PHE A 98 -2.76 21.83 11.30
C PHE A 98 -1.63 21.14 10.55
N ASN A 99 -0.52 21.84 10.28
CA ASN A 99 0.66 21.27 9.64
C ASN A 99 1.27 20.15 10.49
N ARG A 100 1.35 20.33 11.82
CA ARG A 100 1.79 19.28 12.74
C ARG A 100 0.84 18.08 12.77
N ALA A 101 -0.47 18.31 12.67
CA ALA A 101 -1.48 17.27 12.68
C ALA A 101 -1.38 16.29 11.49
N LYS A 102 -0.68 16.65 10.41
CA LYS A 102 -0.46 15.82 9.21
C LYS A 102 0.46 14.61 9.45
N ALA A 103 1.32 14.64 10.47
CA ALA A 103 2.38 13.65 10.66
C ALA A 103 1.87 12.19 10.63
N GLY A 104 0.74 11.90 11.29
CA GLY A 104 0.16 10.56 11.29
C GLY A 104 -0.35 10.11 9.92
N ALA A 105 -1.00 11.01 9.18
CA ALA A 105 -1.47 10.72 7.82
C ALA A 105 -0.28 10.55 6.85
N THR A 106 0.77 11.37 6.98
CA THR A 106 2.02 11.21 6.22
C THR A 106 2.65 9.85 6.48
N ALA A 107 2.76 9.40 7.73
CA ALA A 107 3.29 8.08 8.06
C ALA A 107 2.46 6.94 7.43
N GLY A 108 1.12 7.03 7.49
CA GLY A 108 0.24 6.06 6.84
C GLY A 108 0.39 6.03 5.32
N LEU A 109 0.46 7.20 4.67
CA LEU A 109 0.66 7.30 3.22
C LEU A 109 2.02 6.73 2.81
N THR A 110 3.08 7.02 3.56
CA THR A 110 4.42 6.46 3.29
C THR A 110 4.43 4.94 3.46
N LEU A 111 3.82 4.39 4.50
CA LEU A 111 3.74 2.94 4.68
C LEU A 111 2.96 2.29 3.54
N GLY A 112 1.83 2.86 3.15
CA GLY A 112 1.07 2.40 2.00
C GLY A 112 1.91 2.40 0.72
N PHE A 113 2.63 3.49 0.45
CA PHE A 113 3.54 3.57 -0.68
C PHE A 113 4.58 2.45 -0.64
N VAL A 114 5.16 2.12 0.52
CA VAL A 114 6.10 0.99 0.66
C VAL A 114 5.41 -0.35 0.34
N VAL A 115 4.19 -0.59 0.84
CA VAL A 115 3.45 -1.83 0.56
C VAL A 115 3.22 -1.99 -0.95
N TRP A 116 2.63 -1.00 -1.60
CA TRP A 116 2.22 -1.13 -3.01
C TRP A 116 3.33 -0.84 -4.02
N PHE A 117 4.22 0.12 -3.78
CA PHE A 117 5.36 0.36 -4.69
C PHE A 117 6.51 -0.62 -4.40
N PHE A 118 7.08 -0.58 -3.20
CA PHE A 118 8.26 -1.40 -2.91
C PHE A 118 7.91 -2.90 -2.91
N GLY A 119 6.78 -3.29 -2.28
CA GLY A 119 6.34 -4.68 -2.28
C GLY A 119 6.04 -5.23 -3.68
N PHE A 120 5.18 -4.57 -4.46
CA PHE A 120 4.74 -5.14 -5.74
C PHE A 120 5.62 -4.76 -6.93
N MET A 121 6.21 -3.56 -6.99
CA MET A 121 7.06 -3.17 -8.12
C MET A 121 8.50 -3.63 -7.92
N VAL A 122 9.11 -3.32 -6.78
CA VAL A 122 10.53 -3.61 -6.55
C VAL A 122 10.74 -5.09 -6.22
N VAL A 123 10.00 -5.63 -5.26
CA VAL A 123 10.15 -7.03 -4.86
C VAL A 123 9.41 -7.96 -5.84
N GLY A 124 8.10 -7.81 -6.03
CA GLY A 124 7.34 -8.64 -6.96
C GLY A 124 7.79 -8.49 -8.42
N GLY A 125 7.71 -7.27 -8.94
CA GLY A 125 8.06 -6.93 -10.32
C GLY A 125 9.50 -7.27 -10.68
N GLU A 126 10.47 -6.65 -10.02
CA GLU A 126 11.87 -6.71 -10.46
C GLU A 126 12.65 -7.89 -9.86
N TRP A 127 12.51 -8.17 -8.56
CA TRP A 127 13.23 -9.30 -7.96
C TRP A 127 12.68 -10.64 -8.43
N PHE A 128 11.35 -10.84 -8.35
CA PHE A 128 10.67 -12.09 -8.74
C PHE A 128 10.21 -12.14 -10.20
N LEU A 129 10.47 -11.10 -11.00
CA LEU A 129 10.11 -11.06 -12.43
C LEU A 129 8.61 -11.29 -12.67
N MET A 130 7.77 -10.78 -11.78
CA MET A 130 6.30 -10.89 -11.84
C MET A 130 5.74 -10.40 -13.18
N TRP A 131 6.44 -9.48 -13.86
CA TRP A 131 6.08 -8.98 -15.18
C TRP A 131 6.07 -10.05 -16.28
N GLN A 132 6.78 -11.17 -16.10
CA GLN A 132 6.82 -12.28 -17.07
C GLN A 132 5.57 -13.17 -16.99
N SER A 133 4.84 -13.14 -15.88
CA SER A 133 3.62 -13.93 -15.73
C SER A 133 2.43 -13.22 -16.37
N HIS A 134 1.72 -13.90 -17.26
CA HIS A 134 0.48 -13.34 -17.83
C HIS A 134 -0.67 -13.30 -16.82
N GLN A 135 -0.73 -14.29 -15.93
CA GLN A 135 -1.85 -14.46 -14.99
C GLN A 135 -1.56 -13.80 -13.64
N TRP A 136 -0.32 -13.89 -13.16
CA TRP A 136 0.06 -13.48 -11.81
C TRP A 136 0.89 -12.19 -11.86
N ASN A 137 0.39 -11.18 -12.56
CA ASN A 137 1.02 -9.86 -12.64
C ASN A 137 0.12 -8.77 -12.04
N GLY A 138 0.57 -8.21 -10.91
CA GLY A 138 -0.16 -7.16 -10.17
C GLY A 138 0.34 -5.74 -10.39
N GLN A 139 1.32 -5.50 -11.28
CA GLN A 139 1.98 -4.19 -11.39
C GLN A 139 1.04 -3.07 -11.79
N GLU A 140 0.09 -3.31 -12.69
CA GLU A 140 -0.86 -2.28 -13.14
C GLU A 140 -1.81 -1.86 -12.01
N ALA A 141 -2.29 -2.83 -11.21
CA ALA A 141 -3.11 -2.54 -10.03
C ALA A 141 -2.29 -1.78 -8.97
N ALA A 142 -1.08 -2.26 -8.68
CA ALA A 142 -0.17 -1.60 -7.75
C ALA A 142 0.13 -0.15 -8.16
N PHE A 143 0.38 0.09 -9.46
CA PHE A 143 0.58 1.43 -10.05
C PHE A 143 -0.56 2.38 -9.69
N LYS A 144 -1.80 1.96 -9.90
CA LYS A 144 -2.98 2.79 -9.58
C LYS A 144 -3.00 3.17 -8.09
N PHE A 145 -2.64 2.24 -7.21
CA PHE A 145 -2.67 2.46 -5.76
C PHE A 145 -1.55 3.37 -5.26
N TYR A 146 -0.29 3.06 -5.58
CA TYR A 146 0.82 3.88 -5.08
C TYR A 146 0.83 5.28 -5.71
N MET A 147 0.34 5.44 -6.94
CA MET A 147 0.23 6.77 -7.56
C MET A 147 -0.86 7.62 -6.90
N ALA A 148 -2.02 7.03 -6.57
CA ALA A 148 -3.04 7.74 -5.79
C ALA A 148 -2.50 8.17 -4.41
N ILE A 149 -1.79 7.26 -3.73
CA ILE A 149 -1.14 7.54 -2.45
C ILE A 149 -0.09 8.65 -2.57
N LEU A 150 0.78 8.60 -3.58
CA LEU A 150 1.79 9.62 -3.82
C LEU A 150 1.16 11.00 -4.09
N GLY A 151 0.09 11.05 -4.90
CA GLY A 151 -0.66 12.27 -5.16
C GLY A 151 -1.26 12.88 -3.89
N VAL A 152 -1.88 12.06 -3.03
CA VAL A 152 -2.42 12.52 -1.75
C VAL A 152 -1.30 12.93 -0.79
N LEU A 153 -0.16 12.24 -0.79
CA LEU A 153 1.00 12.59 0.03
C LEU A 153 1.55 13.97 -0.34
N ILE A 154 1.69 14.26 -1.63
CA ILE A 154 2.13 15.58 -2.12
C ILE A 154 1.10 16.65 -1.72
N PHE A 155 -0.18 16.43 -2.01
CA PHE A 155 -1.25 17.39 -1.71
C PHE A 155 -1.38 17.66 -0.20
N LEU A 156 -1.34 16.62 0.63
CA LEU A 156 -1.43 16.72 2.09
C LEU A 156 -0.32 17.62 2.65
N ASN A 157 0.92 17.41 2.18
CA ASN A 157 2.11 18.11 2.68
C ASN A 157 2.27 19.55 2.18
N GLN A 158 1.44 20.02 1.23
CA GLN A 158 1.41 21.46 0.91
C GLN A 158 1.07 22.28 2.17
N PRO A 159 1.77 23.42 2.41
CA PRO A 159 1.62 24.20 3.64
C PRO A 159 0.20 24.76 3.77
N ASP A 160 -0.31 24.80 5.00
CA ASP A 160 -1.51 25.56 5.33
C ASP A 160 -1.08 26.95 5.81
N ALA A 161 -1.56 28.00 5.13
CA ALA A 161 -1.13 29.39 5.34
C ALA A 161 -2.06 30.21 6.25
N GLY A 162 -3.17 29.63 6.72
CA GLY A 162 -4.19 30.30 7.55
C GLY A 162 -4.12 29.93 9.01
#